data_AF-A0A8J3MSR0-F1
#
_entry.id   AF-A0A8J3MSR0-F1
#
_cell.length_a   1.000
_cell.length_b   1.000
_cell.length_c   1.000
_cell.angle_alpha   90.00
_cell.angle_beta   90.00
_cell.angle_gamma   90.00
#
_symmetry.space_group_name_H-M   'P 1'
#
loop_
_entity.id
_entity.type
_entity.pdbx_description
1 polymer ?
#
loop_
_entity_poly.entity_id
_entity_poly.type
_entity_poly.pdbx_seq_one_letter_code
_entity_poly.pdbx_strand_id
1 'polypeptide(L)'
;MRQAQITLRKSLGWVLAVVVIVLCVLFGLFQKARMRRSRNESDEVITLPPRVNEVVSPQEYPGIHSLETSDEKPTITKEAPLESVEDIFTRTPVTTLPKAPLEQVQVPVIQETSEERSEVKGDASNAPTQADKVEAILEVAYCVKCRQKQTMLSPERSVTKNGRAALVGRCAVCDTKLFRFVSA
;
A
#
# COMPACT_ATOMS: atom_id res chain seq x y z
N MET A 1 -34.29 -60.98 16.86
CA MET A 1 -33.22 -60.60 15.90
C MET A 1 -33.23 -59.12 15.46
N ARG A 2 -34.35 -58.37 15.48
CA ARG A 2 -34.37 -56.95 15.04
C ARG A 2 -33.76 -55.93 16.01
N GLN A 3 -33.75 -56.21 17.32
CA GLN A 3 -33.20 -55.32 18.36
C GLN A 3 -31.66 -55.18 18.28
N ALA A 4 -30.94 -56.22 17.86
CA ALA A 4 -29.48 -56.21 17.74
C ALA A 4 -28.95 -55.37 16.54
N GLN A 5 -29.78 -55.11 15.54
CA GLN A 5 -29.40 -54.35 14.34
C GLN A 5 -29.46 -52.82 14.58
N ILE A 6 -30.24 -52.36 15.56
CA ILE A 6 -30.43 -50.93 15.85
C ILE A 6 -29.26 -50.38 16.68
N THR A 7 -28.69 -51.19 17.57
CA THR A 7 -27.53 -50.79 18.39
C THR A 7 -26.27 -50.64 17.54
N LEU A 8 -26.08 -51.51 16.54
CA LEU A 8 -24.91 -51.50 15.65
C LEU A 8 -24.84 -50.24 14.76
N ARG A 9 -25.99 -49.71 14.32
CA ARG A 9 -26.06 -48.48 13.52
C ARG A 9 -25.75 -47.22 14.35
N LYS A 10 -26.13 -47.22 15.63
CA LYS A 10 -25.85 -46.09 16.54
C LYS A 10 -24.38 -46.01 16.91
N SER A 11 -23.73 -47.14 17.18
CA SER A 11 -22.29 -47.17 17.45
C SER A 11 -21.47 -46.77 16.22
N LEU A 12 -21.89 -47.20 15.01
CA LEU A 12 -21.19 -46.84 13.78
C LEU A 12 -21.26 -45.33 13.49
N GLY A 13 -22.41 -44.69 13.73
CA GLY A 13 -22.55 -43.24 13.57
C GLY A 13 -21.65 -42.45 14.51
N TRP A 14 -21.51 -42.90 15.77
CA TRP A 14 -20.64 -42.23 16.75
C TRP A 14 -19.17 -42.40 16.40
N VAL A 15 -18.75 -43.59 15.94
CA VAL A 15 -17.38 -43.84 15.48
C VAL A 15 -17.04 -42.96 14.27
N LEU A 16 -17.93 -42.86 13.28
CA LEU A 16 -17.71 -41.99 12.11
C LEU A 16 -17.59 -40.52 12.52
N ALA A 17 -18.42 -40.03 13.45
CA ALA A 17 -18.34 -38.66 13.94
C ALA A 17 -16.98 -38.37 14.62
N VAL A 18 -16.50 -39.30 15.47
CA VAL A 18 -15.19 -39.16 16.12
C VAL A 18 -14.05 -39.17 15.09
N VAL A 19 -14.11 -40.06 14.09
CA VAL A 19 -13.10 -40.13 13.02
C VAL A 19 -13.06 -38.82 12.22
N VAL A 20 -14.21 -38.25 11.86
CA VAL A 20 -14.28 -36.96 11.14
C VAL A 20 -13.68 -35.83 11.98
N ILE A 21 -14.00 -35.76 13.27
CA ILE A 21 -13.43 -34.74 14.18
C ILE A 21 -11.91 -34.85 14.25
N VAL A 22 -11.38 -36.07 14.42
CA VAL A 22 -9.93 -36.31 14.46
C VAL A 22 -9.27 -35.90 13.14
N LEU A 23 -9.87 -36.25 11.99
CA LEU A 23 -9.37 -35.82 10.69
C LEU A 23 -9.38 -34.30 10.51
N CYS A 24 -10.42 -33.59 10.97
CA CYS A 24 -10.48 -32.14 10.93
C CYS A 24 -9.39 -31.50 11.81
N VAL A 25 -9.14 -32.03 13.01
CA VAL A 25 -8.07 -31.54 13.90
C VAL A 25 -6.70 -31.78 13.26
N LEU A 26 -6.44 -32.97 12.75
CA LEU A 26 -5.19 -33.29 12.06
C LEU A 26 -4.99 -32.41 10.82
N PHE A 27 -6.03 -32.18 10.02
CA PHE A 27 -5.96 -31.31 8.86
C PHE A 27 -5.73 -29.84 9.26
N GLY A 28 -6.36 -29.36 10.34
CA GLY A 28 -6.11 -28.03 10.88
C GLY A 28 -4.68 -27.84 11.40
N LEU A 29 -4.12 -28.84 12.09
CA LEU A 29 -2.73 -28.84 12.51
C LEU A 29 -1.77 -28.88 11.31
N PHE A 30 -2.10 -29.66 10.28
CA PHE A 30 -1.33 -29.74 9.04
C PHE A 30 -1.35 -28.42 8.25
N GLN A 31 -2.53 -27.81 8.11
CA GLN A 31 -2.71 -26.47 7.50
C GLN A 31 -1.87 -25.42 8.26
N LYS A 32 -1.90 -25.43 9.59
CA LYS A 32 -1.12 -24.52 10.44
C LYS A 32 0.40 -24.74 10.31
N ALA A 33 0.84 -25.99 10.16
CA ALA A 33 2.25 -26.32 9.93
C ALA A 33 2.71 -25.89 8.52
N ARG A 34 1.89 -26.09 7.49
CA ARG A 34 2.18 -25.68 6.11
C ARG A 34 2.36 -24.17 5.99
N MET A 35 1.53 -23.38 6.67
CA MET A 35 1.65 -21.92 6.71
C MET A 35 2.96 -21.43 7.33
N ARG A 36 3.56 -22.19 8.28
CA ARG A 36 4.86 -21.82 8.86
C ARG A 36 6.03 -22.04 7.90
N ARG A 37 5.91 -22.99 6.96
CA ARG A 37 7.00 -23.33 6.04
C ARG A 37 7.22 -22.27 4.96
N SER A 38 6.16 -21.58 4.52
CA SER A 38 6.25 -20.53 3.50
C SER A 38 6.94 -19.26 3.98
N ARG A 39 7.09 -19.05 5.30
CA ARG A 39 7.71 -17.85 5.85
C ARG A 39 9.24 -17.90 5.83
N ASN A 40 9.84 -19.09 5.93
CA ASN A 40 11.29 -19.25 5.93
C ASN A 40 11.94 -19.22 4.54
N GLU A 41 11.20 -19.52 3.46
CA GLU A 41 11.75 -19.52 2.10
C GLU A 41 11.89 -18.10 1.50
N SER A 42 11.29 -17.08 2.14
CA SER A 42 11.34 -15.70 1.67
C SER A 42 12.56 -14.92 2.18
N ASP A 43 13.32 -15.46 3.13
CA ASP A 43 14.45 -14.78 3.78
C ASP A 43 15.82 -15.15 3.17
N GLU A 44 15.88 -16.09 2.21
CA GLU A 44 17.12 -16.48 1.52
C GLU A 44 17.19 -15.96 0.07
N VAL A 45 16.64 -14.77 -0.20
CA VAL A 45 16.83 -14.09 -1.48
C VAL A 45 17.11 -12.60 -1.21
N ILE A 46 18.35 -12.21 -1.55
CA ILE A 46 18.93 -10.84 -1.60
C ILE A 46 19.75 -10.44 -0.35
N THR A 47 20.95 -10.98 -0.27
CA THR A 47 22.15 -10.18 0.02
C THR A 47 23.10 -10.28 -1.16
N LEU A 48 22.72 -9.64 -2.28
CA LEU A 48 23.76 -9.11 -3.16
C LEU A 48 24.07 -7.70 -2.64
N PRO A 49 25.32 -7.40 -2.30
CA PRO A 49 25.70 -6.07 -1.86
C PRO A 49 25.30 -5.05 -2.95
N PRO A 50 24.84 -3.85 -2.57
CA PRO A 50 24.65 -2.79 -3.54
C PRO A 50 25.99 -2.58 -4.25
N ARG A 51 26.01 -2.80 -5.57
CA ARG A 51 27.12 -2.39 -6.42
C ARG A 51 27.29 -0.90 -6.18
N VAL A 52 28.33 -0.58 -5.41
CA VAL A 52 28.81 0.77 -5.18
C VAL A 52 28.97 1.41 -6.55
N ASN A 53 28.36 2.58 -6.70
CA ASN A 53 28.51 3.42 -7.87
C ASN A 53 29.99 3.55 -8.20
N GLU A 54 30.41 2.87 -9.26
CA GLU A 54 31.67 3.12 -9.89
C GLU A 54 31.56 4.51 -10.50
N VAL A 55 32.32 5.44 -9.93
CA VAL A 55 32.52 6.80 -10.43
C VAL A 55 33.06 6.65 -11.85
N VAL A 56 32.16 6.73 -12.83
CA VAL A 56 32.55 6.87 -14.24
C VAL A 56 33.10 8.29 -14.38
N SER A 57 34.42 8.34 -14.43
CA SER A 57 35.22 9.50 -14.85
C SER A 57 34.69 10.05 -16.18
N PRO A 58 34.69 11.38 -16.40
CA PRO A 58 34.43 11.94 -17.73
C PRO A 58 35.56 11.50 -18.66
N GLN A 59 35.29 10.56 -19.56
CA GLN A 59 36.13 10.37 -20.74
C GLN A 59 35.44 11.04 -21.92
N GLU A 60 36.22 11.90 -22.57
CA GLU A 60 35.95 12.59 -23.82
C GLU A 60 35.19 11.70 -24.81
N TYR A 61 34.09 12.23 -25.33
CA TYR A 61 33.41 11.66 -26.48
C TYR A 61 34.29 11.91 -27.72
N PRO A 62 34.85 10.87 -28.37
CA PRO A 62 35.51 11.05 -29.64
C PRO A 62 34.47 11.06 -30.76
N GLY A 63 34.55 12.11 -31.57
CA GLY A 63 34.34 12.09 -33.01
C GLY A 63 33.19 11.25 -33.57
N ILE A 64 32.11 11.96 -33.87
CA ILE A 64 31.24 11.74 -35.03
C ILE A 64 32.05 11.18 -36.23
N HIS A 65 31.90 9.89 -36.51
CA HIS A 65 32.29 9.29 -37.77
C HIS A 65 31.06 9.19 -38.66
N SER A 66 31.06 10.00 -39.71
CA SER A 66 30.24 9.86 -40.90
C SER A 66 30.42 8.48 -41.51
N LEU A 67 29.31 7.81 -41.83
CA LEU A 67 29.22 6.85 -42.93
C LEU A 67 27.90 7.08 -43.67
N GLU A 68 28.04 7.72 -44.83
CA GLU A 68 27.29 7.46 -46.07
C GLU A 68 27.30 5.93 -46.29
N THR A 69 26.31 5.22 -46.83
CA THR A 69 25.41 5.34 -47.99
C THR A 69 24.23 4.35 -47.71
N SER A 70 23.12 4.20 -48.40
CA SER A 70 22.72 4.40 -49.80
C SER A 70 21.21 4.08 -49.86
N ASP A 71 20.49 4.83 -50.69
CA ASP A 71 19.34 4.38 -51.49
C ASP A 71 18.21 3.58 -50.83
N GLU A 72 17.13 4.27 -50.45
CA GLU A 72 15.81 3.87 -50.95
C GLU A 72 14.87 5.07 -51.09
N LYS A 73 14.47 5.32 -52.34
CA LYS A 73 13.53 6.35 -52.78
C LYS A 73 12.09 5.85 -52.57
N PRO A 74 11.22 6.69 -51.99
CA PRO A 74 9.92 6.87 -52.65
C PRO A 74 9.53 8.35 -52.78
N THR A 75 9.44 8.73 -54.06
CA THR A 75 8.50 9.63 -54.72
C THR A 75 7.50 10.44 -53.85
N ILE A 76 7.78 11.75 -53.76
CA ILE A 76 6.90 12.91 -54.05
C ILE A 76 5.40 12.73 -53.73
N THR A 77 4.88 13.50 -52.76
CA THR A 77 3.65 14.29 -52.98
C THR A 77 3.66 15.57 -52.14
N LYS A 78 3.99 16.67 -52.83
CA LYS A 78 3.49 18.06 -52.76
C LYS A 78 2.89 18.60 -51.45
N GLU A 79 3.59 19.62 -50.95
CA GLU A 79 3.09 20.98 -50.66
C GLU A 79 1.81 21.14 -49.81
N ALA A 80 2.00 21.56 -48.55
CA ALA A 80 1.07 22.47 -47.89
C ALA A 80 1.87 23.53 -47.08
N PRO A 81 1.43 24.81 -47.06
CA PRO A 81 2.24 25.94 -46.61
C PRO A 81 2.49 25.98 -45.10
N LEU A 82 3.71 26.42 -44.77
CA LEU A 82 4.10 26.97 -43.48
C LEU A 82 3.25 28.22 -43.19
N GLU A 83 2.32 28.12 -42.25
CA GLU A 83 1.86 29.28 -41.50
C GLU A 83 2.69 29.42 -40.22
N SER A 84 3.35 30.56 -40.16
CA SER A 84 3.96 31.18 -39.00
C SER A 84 3.01 31.22 -37.81
N VAL A 85 3.39 30.53 -36.73
CA VAL A 85 2.91 30.86 -35.38
C VAL A 85 4.08 31.45 -34.60
N GLU A 86 4.49 32.64 -35.03
CA GLU A 86 5.08 33.60 -34.12
C GLU A 86 3.93 34.26 -33.34
N ASP A 87 4.16 34.43 -32.05
CA ASP A 87 3.39 35.25 -31.12
C ASP A 87 2.04 34.66 -30.67
N ILE A 88 2.03 34.07 -29.47
CA ILE A 88 0.96 34.22 -28.48
C ILE A 88 1.52 33.80 -27.11
N PHE A 89 1.28 34.67 -26.13
CA PHE A 89 1.44 34.47 -24.69
C PHE A 89 2.77 34.91 -24.04
N THR A 90 3.11 36.16 -24.35
CA THR A 90 3.11 37.21 -23.33
C THR A 90 2.48 36.82 -21.98
N ARG A 91 3.36 36.70 -20.98
CA ARG A 91 3.19 37.21 -19.60
C ARG A 91 1.79 37.03 -19.00
N THR A 92 1.58 35.92 -18.32
CA THR A 92 0.59 35.90 -17.22
C THR A 92 1.14 36.78 -16.08
N PRO A 93 0.42 37.83 -15.64
CA PRO A 93 0.84 38.61 -14.49
C PRO A 93 0.79 37.74 -13.23
N VAL A 94 1.84 37.88 -12.42
CA VAL A 94 1.93 37.34 -11.06
C VAL A 94 0.75 37.88 -10.27
N THR A 95 -0.23 37.03 -9.99
CA THR A 95 -1.29 37.32 -9.03
C THR A 95 -0.63 37.54 -7.67
N THR A 96 -0.68 38.79 -7.25
CA THR A 96 -0.27 39.28 -5.94
C THR A 96 -0.97 38.47 -4.85
N LEU A 97 -0.15 37.92 -3.97
CA LEU A 97 -0.55 37.31 -2.72
C LEU A 97 -1.23 38.39 -1.85
N PRO A 98 -2.54 38.29 -1.51
CA PRO A 98 -3.15 39.23 -0.61
C PRO A 98 -2.55 39.04 0.79
N LYS A 99 -1.82 40.06 1.23
CA LYS A 99 -1.32 40.21 2.60
C LYS A 99 -2.52 40.42 3.52
N ALA A 100 -3.08 39.33 4.03
CA ALA A 100 -4.10 39.39 5.06
C ALA A 100 -3.48 39.98 6.34
N PRO A 101 -4.12 40.98 6.98
CA PRO A 101 -3.72 41.46 8.29
C PRO A 101 -3.83 40.35 9.33
N LEU A 102 -2.76 40.21 10.12
CA LEU A 102 -2.75 39.44 11.37
C LEU A 102 -3.67 40.16 12.36
N GLU A 103 -4.98 39.91 12.25
CA GLU A 103 -5.94 40.31 13.27
C GLU A 103 -5.96 39.23 14.36
N GLN A 104 -5.67 39.65 15.58
CA GLN A 104 -5.50 38.81 16.75
C GLN A 104 -6.82 38.14 17.12
N VAL A 105 -6.94 36.84 16.87
CA VAL A 105 -8.03 36.03 17.41
C VAL A 105 -7.72 35.77 18.88
N GLN A 106 -8.38 36.52 19.75
CA GLN A 106 -8.45 36.24 21.18
C GLN A 106 -9.16 34.90 21.39
N VAL A 107 -8.41 33.94 21.92
CA VAL A 107 -8.93 32.67 22.39
C VAL A 107 -9.75 32.95 23.66
N PRO A 108 -11.05 32.63 23.70
CA PRO A 108 -11.81 32.71 24.94
C PRO A 108 -11.35 31.61 25.88
N VAL A 109 -10.82 32.03 27.02
CA VAL A 109 -10.71 31.24 28.25
C VAL A 109 -12.12 30.75 28.57
N ILE A 110 -12.37 29.44 28.46
CA ILE A 110 -13.57 28.81 29.00
C ILE A 110 -13.13 27.90 30.14
N GLN A 111 -13.74 28.20 31.27
CA GLN A 111 -13.42 27.79 32.62
C GLN A 111 -13.72 26.31 32.85
N GLU A 112 -12.95 25.74 33.78
CA GLU A 112 -13.27 24.50 34.47
C GLU A 112 -14.64 24.63 35.13
N THR A 113 -15.59 23.80 34.71
CA THR A 113 -16.76 23.46 35.53
C THR A 113 -16.83 21.94 35.64
N SER A 114 -16.43 21.53 36.84
CA SER A 114 -16.83 20.36 37.60
C SER A 114 -18.24 19.85 37.32
N GLU A 115 -18.34 18.51 37.33
CA GLU A 115 -19.45 17.74 37.91
C GLU A 115 -20.84 17.96 37.29
N GLU A 116 -21.24 17.07 36.38
CA GLU A 116 -22.45 16.28 36.66
C GLU A 116 -22.45 14.92 35.97
N ARG A 117 -22.67 13.92 36.81
CA ARG A 117 -22.88 12.51 36.53
C ARG A 117 -24.21 12.35 35.80
N SER A 118 -24.20 11.67 34.65
CA SER A 118 -25.43 11.12 34.07
C SER A 118 -25.15 9.76 33.45
N GLU A 119 -25.70 8.74 34.11
CA GLU A 119 -25.74 7.35 33.67
C GLU A 119 -26.58 7.22 32.39
N VAL A 120 -25.91 7.03 31.24
CA VAL A 120 -26.56 6.62 29.99
C VAL A 120 -26.52 5.10 29.91
N LYS A 121 -27.68 4.49 30.17
CA LYS A 121 -27.97 3.08 29.87
C LYS A 121 -28.22 2.96 28.37
N GLY A 122 -27.21 2.53 27.62
CA GLY A 122 -27.28 2.30 26.18
C GLY A 122 -27.18 0.80 25.85
N ASP A 123 -28.20 0.31 25.17
CA ASP A 123 -28.39 -1.09 24.81
C ASP A 123 -27.31 -1.65 23.85
N ALA A 124 -27.08 -2.94 24.04
CA ALA A 124 -26.13 -3.76 23.31
C ALA A 124 -26.60 -4.04 21.87
N SER A 125 -25.93 -3.44 20.89
CA SER A 125 -25.65 -4.06 19.58
C SER A 125 -24.86 -3.10 18.68
N ASN A 126 -23.53 -3.19 18.71
CA ASN A 126 -22.72 -3.00 17.50
C ASN A 126 -21.36 -3.69 17.69
N ALA A 127 -21.11 -4.68 16.83
CA ALA A 127 -19.78 -5.20 16.52
C ALA A 127 -19.00 -4.20 15.64
N PRO A 128 -17.68 -4.35 15.39
CA PRO A 128 -16.64 -5.10 16.10
C PRO A 128 -15.52 -4.18 16.64
N THR A 129 -15.12 -4.35 17.88
CA THR A 129 -13.94 -3.71 18.47
C THR A 129 -12.66 -4.42 18.03
N GLN A 130 -12.04 -3.91 16.96
CA GLN A 130 -10.60 -4.05 16.67
C GLN A 130 -9.91 -2.68 16.76
N ALA A 131 -10.23 -1.92 17.81
CA ALA A 131 -9.60 -0.63 18.09
C ALA A 131 -8.26 -0.77 18.85
N ASP A 132 -8.03 -1.89 19.53
CA ASP A 132 -6.92 -2.00 20.50
C ASP A 132 -5.84 -2.97 20.04
N LYS A 133 -5.26 -2.72 18.87
CA LYS A 133 -3.86 -3.11 18.60
C LYS A 133 -3.22 -2.26 17.51
N VAL A 134 -3.40 -0.95 17.58
CA VAL A 134 -2.58 0.01 16.83
C VAL A 134 -1.36 0.35 17.70
N GLU A 135 -0.53 -0.65 18.00
CA GLU A 135 0.87 -0.33 18.27
C GLU A 135 1.37 0.37 17.02
N ALA A 136 1.88 1.58 17.18
CA ALA A 136 2.40 2.40 16.10
C ALA A 136 3.63 1.72 15.49
N ILE A 137 3.40 0.75 14.62
CA ILE A 137 4.45 0.18 13.80
C ILE A 137 4.86 1.30 12.86
N LEU A 138 6.07 1.82 13.06
CA LEU A 138 6.71 2.78 12.17
C LEU A 138 7.05 2.06 10.86
N GLU A 139 6.03 1.87 10.04
CA GLU A 139 6.12 1.23 8.75
C GLU A 139 6.75 2.20 7.74
N VAL A 140 7.71 1.72 6.97
CA VAL A 140 8.45 2.54 5.99
C VAL A 140 7.97 2.21 4.57
N ALA A 141 7.66 3.21 3.75
CA ALA A 141 7.30 3.03 2.34
C ALA A 141 8.07 3.99 1.43
N TYR A 142 8.21 3.63 0.15
CA TYR A 142 8.84 4.51 -0.83
C TYR A 142 7.87 5.63 -1.24
N CYS A 143 8.30 6.89 -1.06
CA CYS A 143 7.53 8.04 -1.48
C CYS A 143 7.93 8.48 -2.89
N VAL A 144 6.97 8.55 -3.81
CA VAL A 144 7.22 9.00 -5.19
C VAL A 144 7.56 10.48 -5.31
N LYS A 145 7.11 11.31 -4.36
CA LYS A 145 7.42 12.74 -4.29
C LYS A 145 8.82 12.98 -3.73
N CYS A 146 9.18 12.32 -2.62
CA CYS A 146 10.50 12.46 -1.99
C CYS A 146 11.59 11.59 -2.64
N ARG A 147 11.21 10.60 -3.47
CA ARG A 147 12.10 9.62 -4.10
C ARG A 147 12.99 8.84 -3.13
N GLN A 148 12.48 8.61 -1.92
CA GLN A 148 13.18 7.92 -0.86
C GLN A 148 12.20 7.16 0.04
N LYS A 149 12.74 6.26 0.87
CA LYS A 149 11.98 5.54 1.88
C LYS A 149 11.63 6.50 3.03
N GLN A 150 10.36 6.53 3.39
CA GLN A 150 9.78 7.44 4.38
C GLN A 150 8.85 6.70 5.33
N THR A 151 8.79 7.18 6.56
CA THR A 151 7.85 6.68 7.57
C THR A 151 6.41 7.00 7.16
N MET A 152 5.52 6.03 7.27
CA MET A 152 4.09 6.21 7.07
C MET A 152 3.40 6.70 8.34
N LEU A 153 2.66 7.79 8.20
CA LEU A 153 1.72 8.26 9.21
C LEU A 153 0.40 7.50 9.06
N SER A 154 -0.14 7.05 10.19
CA SER A 154 -1.42 6.33 10.31
C SER A 154 -1.58 5.19 9.30
N PRO A 155 -0.70 4.17 9.31
CA PRO A 155 -0.79 3.05 8.38
C PRO A 155 -2.05 2.21 8.63
N GLU A 156 -2.89 2.08 7.60
CA GLU A 156 -4.12 1.28 7.61
C GLU A 156 -4.01 0.11 6.62
N ARG A 157 -4.45 -1.09 7.04
CA ARG A 157 -4.53 -2.24 6.13
C ARG A 157 -5.72 -2.12 5.21
N SER A 158 -5.48 -2.24 3.91
CA SER A 158 -6.50 -2.27 2.86
C SER A 158 -6.25 -3.40 1.88
N VAL A 159 -7.29 -3.84 1.19
CA VAL A 159 -7.17 -4.78 0.07
C VAL A 159 -7.37 -3.99 -1.21
N THR A 160 -6.39 -4.08 -2.13
CA THR A 160 -6.49 -3.43 -3.44
C THR A 160 -7.56 -4.10 -4.31
N LYS A 161 -8.02 -3.42 -5.37
CA LYS A 161 -8.99 -3.98 -6.33
C LYS A 161 -8.56 -5.32 -6.95
N ASN A 162 -7.25 -5.57 -7.00
CA ASN A 162 -6.66 -6.81 -7.53
C ASN A 162 -6.54 -7.90 -6.46
N GLY A 163 -7.15 -7.72 -5.27
CA GLY A 163 -7.15 -8.70 -4.18
C GLY A 163 -5.87 -8.76 -3.34
N ARG A 164 -4.86 -7.91 -3.62
CA ARG A 164 -3.60 -7.91 -2.86
C ARG A 164 -3.71 -7.05 -1.60
N ALA A 165 -3.25 -7.58 -0.47
CA ALA A 165 -3.16 -6.85 0.79
C ALA A 165 -2.08 -5.75 0.71
N ALA A 166 -2.43 -4.56 1.20
CA ALA A 166 -1.57 -3.39 1.21
C ALA A 166 -1.79 -2.56 2.47
N LEU A 167 -0.76 -1.82 2.87
CA LEU A 167 -0.85 -0.75 3.84
C LEU A 167 -0.94 0.58 3.12
N VAL A 168 -1.80 1.45 3.63
CA VAL A 168 -2.07 2.78 3.12
C VAL A 168 -1.79 3.77 4.23
N GLY A 169 -1.02 4.81 3.95
CA GLY A 169 -0.70 5.85 4.92
C GLY A 169 -0.40 7.17 4.25
N ARG A 170 0.16 8.12 5.00
CA ARG A 170 0.66 9.40 4.48
C ARG A 170 2.16 9.54 4.71
N CYS A 171 2.84 10.23 3.80
CA CYS A 171 4.27 10.54 3.94
C CYS A 171 4.49 11.56 5.06
N ALA A 172 5.38 11.27 6.02
CA ALA A 172 5.69 12.18 7.12
C ALA A 172 6.36 13.51 6.69
N VAL A 173 6.87 13.61 5.46
CA VAL A 173 7.59 14.79 4.95
C VAL A 173 6.72 15.66 4.03
N CYS A 174 5.91 15.02 3.18
CA CYS A 174 5.19 15.72 2.10
C CYS A 174 3.69 15.41 2.03
N ASP A 175 3.15 14.73 3.04
CA ASP A 175 1.74 14.34 3.21
C ASP A 175 1.09 13.58 2.05
N THR A 176 1.87 13.16 1.07
CA THR A 176 1.39 12.40 -0.08
C THR A 176 0.99 11.00 0.36
N LYS A 177 -0.10 10.49 -0.21
CA LYS A 177 -0.59 9.13 0.05
C LYS A 177 0.47 8.10 -0.33
N LEU A 178 0.82 7.24 0.62
CA LEU A 178 1.77 6.14 0.46
C LEU A 178 1.02 4.81 0.40
N PHE A 179 1.54 3.89 -0.40
CA PHE A 179 1.07 2.52 -0.50
C PHE A 179 2.26 1.57 -0.37
N ARG A 180 2.10 0.52 0.44
CA ARG A 180 3.07 -0.58 0.58
C ARG A 180 2.33 -1.90 0.48
N PHE A 181 2.75 -2.78 -0.42
CA PHE A 181 2.20 -4.13 -0.44
C PHE A 181 2.76 -4.93 0.74
N VAL A 182 1.87 -5.65 1.43
CA VAL A 182 2.27 -6.62 2.45
C VAL A 182 2.14 -8.00 1.82
N SER A 183 3.27 -8.70 1.71
CA SER A 183 3.24 -10.13 1.43
C SER A 183 2.68 -10.83 2.66
N ALA A 184 1.50 -11.44 2.51
CA ALA A 184 0.84 -12.20 3.56
C ALA A 184 1.50 -13.57 3.75
#